data_AF-A0A5M6BVS0-F1
#
_entry.id   AF-A0A5M6BVS0-F1
#
_cell.length_a   1.000
_cell.length_b   1.000
_cell.length_c   1.000
_cell.angle_alpha   90.00
_cell.angle_beta   90.00
_cell.angle_gamma   90.00
#
_symmetry.space_group_name_H-M   'P 1'
#
loop_
_entity.id
_entity.type
_entity.pdbx_description
1 polymer ?
#
loop_
_entity_poly.entity_id
_entity_poly.type
_entity_poly.pdbx_seq_one_letter_code
_entity_poly.pdbx_strand_id
1 'polypeptide(L)'
;MTTKALGPLPANLCAHLQNTSRGFHAQTSLPYSTSSLAISSILLRSGLISNVTLGSPAGPSPSSFPNLPIPARKLWIGLKHRNGQPVLRRMNLVSKPSFRVVVTREELGRLLVGKRARNVAGVGIGEILIVRTEEDQRQGRLRGERFMEGWEAWRAGLGGEVICRVG
;
A
#
# COMPACT_ATOMS: atom_id res chain seq x y z
N MET A 1 -12.19 -7.60 -27.54
CA MET A 1 -12.01 -7.93 -26.10
C MET A 1 -12.10 -6.64 -25.31
N THR A 2 -13.24 -6.42 -24.67
CA THR A 2 -13.52 -5.24 -23.83
C THR A 2 -12.58 -5.24 -22.63
N THR A 3 -11.63 -4.29 -22.61
CA THR A 3 -10.81 -4.01 -21.44
C THR A 3 -11.74 -3.46 -20.36
N LYS A 4 -12.23 -4.35 -19.49
CA LYS A 4 -12.90 -3.95 -18.24
C LYS A 4 -11.95 -2.97 -17.56
N ALA A 5 -12.37 -1.70 -17.41
CA ALA A 5 -11.53 -0.67 -16.81
C ALA A 5 -11.06 -1.17 -15.44
N LEU A 6 -9.78 -1.55 -15.34
CA LEU A 6 -9.18 -1.90 -14.06
C LEU A 6 -9.26 -0.66 -13.16
N GLY A 7 -9.59 -0.86 -11.89
CA GLY A 7 -9.58 0.23 -10.90
C GLY A 7 -8.19 0.88 -10.81
N PRO A 8 -8.04 1.97 -10.05
CA PRO A 8 -6.73 2.59 -9.86
C PRO A 8 -5.76 1.56 -9.24
N LEU A 9 -4.46 1.70 -9.52
CA LEU A 9 -3.45 0.74 -9.08
C LEU A 9 -3.53 0.39 -7.58
N PRO A 10 -3.72 1.36 -6.65
CA PRO A 10 -3.87 1.04 -5.23
C PRO A 10 -5.13 0.23 -4.90
N ALA A 11 -6.25 0.45 -5.60
CA ALA A 11 -7.49 -0.29 -5.36
C ALA A 11 -7.33 -1.77 -5.73
N ASN A 12 -6.76 -2.05 -6.90
CA ASN A 12 -6.53 -3.42 -7.34
C ASN A 12 -5.53 -4.13 -6.42
N LEU A 13 -4.48 -3.44 -5.99
CA LEU A 13 -3.51 -3.96 -5.03
C LEU A 13 -4.19 -4.32 -3.69
N CYS A 14 -5.02 -3.43 -3.15
CA CYS A 14 -5.75 -3.68 -1.89
C CYS A 14 -6.65 -4.91 -2.00
N ALA A 15 -7.47 -4.97 -3.05
CA ALA A 15 -8.38 -6.09 -3.27
C ALA A 15 -7.63 -7.42 -3.48
N HIS A 16 -6.55 -7.40 -4.26
CA HIS A 16 -5.74 -8.59 -4.54
C HIS A 16 -5.06 -9.13 -3.29
N LEU A 17 -4.40 -8.27 -2.50
CA LEU A 17 -3.76 -8.68 -1.24
C LEU A 17 -4.78 -9.17 -0.22
N GLN A 18 -5.94 -8.53 -0.13
CA GLN A 18 -7.02 -8.99 0.75
C GLN A 18 -7.53 -10.38 0.34
N ASN A 19 -7.77 -10.61 -0.95
CA ASN A 19 -8.28 -11.89 -1.44
C ASN A 19 -7.27 -13.02 -1.27
N THR A 20 -6.00 -12.76 -1.60
CA THR A 20 -4.93 -13.76 -1.51
C THR A 20 -4.59 -14.11 -0.06
N SER A 21 -4.62 -13.13 0.84
CA SER A 21 -4.46 -13.34 2.27
C SER A 21 -5.63 -14.14 2.88
N ARG A 22 -6.88 -13.84 2.49
CA ARG A 22 -8.07 -14.63 2.88
C ARG A 22 -8.05 -16.05 2.32
N GLY A 23 -7.44 -16.25 1.16
CA GLY A 23 -7.23 -17.55 0.53
C GLY A 23 -6.06 -18.35 1.11
N PHE A 24 -5.39 -17.86 2.16
CA PHE A 24 -4.25 -18.51 2.81
C PHE A 24 -3.09 -18.81 1.85
N HIS A 25 -2.92 -18.04 0.78
CA HIS A 25 -1.81 -18.21 -0.14
C HIS A 25 -0.50 -17.82 0.55
N ALA A 26 0.53 -18.67 0.51
CA ALA A 26 1.83 -18.35 1.09
C ALA A 26 2.51 -17.16 0.39
N GLN A 27 2.26 -16.99 -0.91
CA GLN A 27 2.83 -15.94 -1.72
C GLN A 27 1.88 -15.53 -2.84
N THR A 28 2.06 -14.32 -3.37
CA THR A 28 1.33 -13.84 -4.54
C THR A 28 2.18 -12.89 -5.38
N SER A 29 1.79 -12.67 -6.64
CA SER A 29 2.43 -11.72 -7.53
C SER A 29 1.51 -10.53 -7.85
N LEU A 30 2.12 -9.35 -7.99
CA LEU A 30 1.48 -8.11 -8.42
C LEU A 30 2.19 -7.56 -9.66
N PRO A 31 1.49 -6.78 -10.51
CA PRO A 31 2.16 -5.95 -11.51
C PRO A 31 3.15 -4.98 -10.84
N TYR A 32 4.36 -4.89 -11.39
CA TYR A 32 5.35 -3.94 -10.89
C TYR A 32 4.93 -2.50 -11.23
N SER A 33 4.93 -1.65 -10.21
CA SER A 33 4.82 -0.19 -10.34
C SER A 33 5.55 0.46 -9.15
N THR A 34 5.91 1.74 -9.28
CA THR A 34 6.50 2.51 -8.17
C THR A 34 5.58 2.54 -6.95
N SER A 35 4.27 2.76 -7.17
CA SER A 35 3.26 2.74 -6.11
C SER A 35 3.12 1.36 -5.46
N SER A 36 3.09 0.29 -6.27
CA SER A 36 3.02 -1.09 -5.76
C SER A 36 4.22 -1.43 -4.87
N LEU A 37 5.42 -1.07 -5.33
CA LEU A 37 6.66 -1.28 -4.57
C LEU A 37 6.66 -0.47 -3.27
N ALA A 38 6.28 0.81 -3.32
CA ALA A 38 6.25 1.69 -2.16
C ALA A 38 5.26 1.20 -1.09
N ILE A 39 4.02 0.88 -1.48
CA ILE A 39 2.99 0.33 -0.58
C ILE A 39 3.48 -1.00 0.02
N SER A 40 3.99 -1.91 -0.80
CA SER A 40 4.47 -3.21 -0.32
C SER A 40 5.67 -3.06 0.63
N SER A 41 6.55 -2.09 0.39
CA SER A 41 7.68 -1.81 1.27
C SER A 41 7.22 -1.30 2.64
N ILE A 42 6.15 -0.49 2.68
CA ILE A 42 5.53 -0.05 3.95
C ILE A 42 4.92 -1.24 4.69
N LEU A 43 4.19 -2.12 3.98
CA LEU A 43 3.62 -3.34 4.57
C LEU A 43 4.71 -4.25 5.16
N LEU A 44 5.85 -4.36 4.48
CA LEU A 44 6.99 -5.15 4.94
C LEU A 44 7.59 -4.58 6.22
N ARG A 45 7.90 -3.27 6.25
CA ARG A 45 8.44 -2.59 7.44
C ARG A 45 7.47 -2.62 8.62
N SER A 46 6.16 -2.57 8.35
CA SER A 46 5.11 -2.68 9.36
C SER A 46 4.87 -4.12 9.85
N GLY A 47 5.56 -5.11 9.26
CA GLY A 47 5.46 -6.51 9.67
C GLY A 47 4.21 -7.24 9.20
N LEU A 48 3.37 -6.64 8.34
CA LEU A 48 2.12 -7.24 7.84
C LEU A 48 2.36 -8.34 6.78
N ILE A 49 3.47 -8.24 6.05
CA ILE A 49 3.92 -9.23 5.06
C ILE A 49 5.32 -9.74 5.41
N SER A 50 5.74 -10.88 4.85
CA SER A 50 7.02 -11.53 5.18
C SER A 50 8.15 -11.18 4.23
N ASN A 51 7.85 -10.97 2.95
CA ASN A 51 8.87 -10.72 1.93
C ASN A 51 8.29 -9.88 0.78
N VAL A 52 9.16 -9.12 0.12
CA VAL A 52 8.92 -8.44 -1.15
C VAL A 52 10.11 -8.72 -2.07
N THR A 53 9.87 -9.34 -3.22
CA THR A 53 10.94 -9.74 -4.16
C THR A 53 10.56 -9.38 -5.60
N LEU A 54 11.51 -8.89 -6.39
CA LEU A 54 11.29 -8.61 -7.81
C LEU A 54 11.34 -9.92 -8.62
N GLY A 55 10.56 -10.03 -9.69
CA GLY A 55 10.59 -11.21 -10.53
C GLY A 55 9.81 -11.14 -11.83
N SER A 56 9.67 -12.31 -12.43
CA SER A 56 8.93 -12.55 -13.67
C SER A 56 7.53 -13.13 -13.38
N PRO A 57 6.69 -13.37 -14.40
CA PRO A 57 5.43 -14.09 -14.21
C PRO A 57 5.63 -15.54 -13.74
N ALA A 58 6.81 -16.13 -14.01
CA ALA A 58 7.12 -17.49 -13.61
C ALA A 58 7.52 -17.62 -12.13
N GLY A 59 8.04 -16.55 -11.51
CA GLY A 59 8.51 -16.62 -10.13
C GLY A 59 9.36 -15.42 -9.69
N PRO A 60 9.75 -15.37 -8.41
CA PRO A 60 10.69 -14.39 -7.88
C PRO A 60 12.07 -14.62 -8.53
N SER A 61 12.56 -13.63 -9.27
CA SER A 61 13.82 -13.70 -10.01
C SER A 61 14.48 -12.33 -10.10
N PRO A 62 15.13 -11.84 -9.02
CA PRO A 62 15.69 -10.49 -8.97
C PRO A 62 16.78 -10.24 -10.02
N SER A 63 17.59 -11.25 -10.32
CA SER A 63 18.68 -11.17 -11.30
C SER A 63 18.19 -10.96 -12.73
N SER A 64 17.07 -11.58 -13.11
CA SER A 64 16.51 -11.45 -14.45
C SER A 64 15.67 -10.18 -14.62
N PHE A 65 15.17 -9.61 -13.52
CA PHE A 65 14.19 -8.52 -13.53
C PHE A 65 14.57 -7.30 -14.39
N PRO A 66 15.83 -6.79 -14.35
CA PRO A 66 16.21 -5.62 -15.15
C PRO A 66 16.02 -5.86 -16.66
N ASN A 67 16.23 -7.10 -17.10
CA ASN A 67 16.18 -7.51 -18.50
C ASN A 67 14.75 -7.86 -18.97
N LEU A 68 13.77 -7.88 -18.07
CA LEU A 68 12.38 -8.20 -18.42
C LEU A 68 11.69 -6.99 -19.07
N PRO A 69 10.84 -7.22 -20.09
CA PRO A 69 9.98 -6.19 -20.63
C PRO A 69 8.98 -5.71 -19.56
N ILE A 70 8.59 -4.44 -19.61
CA ILE A 70 7.74 -3.79 -18.59
C ILE A 70 6.50 -4.62 -18.21
N PRO A 71 5.73 -5.22 -19.15
CA PRO A 71 4.55 -6.01 -18.80
C PRO A 71 4.86 -7.31 -18.05
N ALA A 72 6.07 -7.86 -18.23
CA ALA A 72 6.52 -9.09 -17.56
C ALA A 72 7.09 -8.83 -16.16
N ARG A 73 7.34 -7.58 -15.78
CA ARG A 73 7.86 -7.23 -14.45
C ARG A 73 6.80 -7.44 -13.38
N LYS A 74 7.12 -8.29 -12.40
CA LYS A 74 6.26 -8.61 -11.27
C LYS A 74 6.93 -8.29 -9.94
N LEU A 75 6.09 -8.00 -8.95
CA LEU A 75 6.44 -7.90 -7.55
C LEU A 75 5.85 -9.11 -6.83
N TRP A 76 6.70 -9.96 -6.29
CA TRP A 76 6.31 -11.13 -5.49
C TRP A 76 6.26 -10.76 -4.01
N ILE A 77 5.18 -11.14 -3.34
CA ILE A 77 4.90 -10.80 -1.95
C ILE A 77 4.66 -12.08 -1.18
N GLY A 78 5.42 -12.26 -0.09
CA GLY A 78 5.18 -13.32 0.90
C GLY A 78 4.12 -12.88 1.90
N LEU A 79 3.07 -13.68 2.06
CA LEU A 79 1.98 -13.42 3.00
C LEU A 79 2.21 -14.16 4.32
N LYS A 80 1.81 -13.53 5.43
CA LYS A 80 1.98 -14.08 6.78
C LYS A 80 0.68 -14.67 7.30
N HIS A 81 0.81 -15.84 7.92
CA HIS A 81 -0.28 -16.50 8.65
C HIS A 81 0.23 -16.89 10.03
N ARG A 82 -0.60 -16.71 11.05
CA ARG A 82 -0.29 -17.08 12.44
C ARG A 82 -1.55 -17.63 13.09
N ASN A 83 -1.43 -18.76 13.80
CA ASN A 83 -2.55 -19.40 14.50
C ASN A 83 -3.76 -19.66 13.59
N GLY A 84 -3.52 -20.11 12.35
CA GLY A 84 -4.59 -20.36 11.37
C GLY A 84 -5.31 -19.09 10.89
N GLN A 85 -4.73 -17.91 11.07
CA GLN A 85 -5.30 -16.63 10.64
C GLN A 85 -4.30 -15.82 9.81
N PRO A 86 -4.73 -15.10 8.76
CA PRO A 86 -3.86 -14.15 8.07
C PRO A 86 -3.48 -12.99 8.99
N VAL A 87 -2.23 -12.54 8.90
CA VAL A 87 -1.75 -11.33 9.59
C VAL A 87 -2.29 -10.07 8.93
N LEU A 88 -2.30 -10.03 7.59
CA LEU A 88 -2.99 -8.98 6.82
C LEU A 88 -4.45 -9.42 6.62
N ARG A 89 -5.35 -9.04 7.52
CA ARG A 89 -6.76 -9.46 7.52
C ARG A 89 -7.62 -8.57 6.63
N ARG A 90 -7.37 -7.26 6.65
CA ARG A 90 -8.16 -6.24 5.96
C ARG A 90 -7.23 -5.23 5.31
N MET A 91 -7.48 -4.96 4.03
CA MET A 91 -6.81 -3.90 3.30
C MET A 91 -7.85 -3.13 2.52
N ASN A 92 -8.33 -2.05 3.12
CA ASN A 92 -9.46 -1.28 2.61
C ASN A 92 -8.97 0.03 1.99
N LEU A 93 -9.40 0.29 0.76
CA LEU A 93 -9.16 1.57 0.11
C LEU A 93 -9.98 2.66 0.81
N VAL A 94 -9.31 3.75 1.17
CA VAL A 94 -9.94 4.93 1.80
C VAL A 94 -10.21 5.99 0.73
N SER A 95 -9.19 6.40 -0.02
CA SER A 95 -9.35 7.32 -1.15
C SER A 95 -9.71 6.56 -2.42
N LYS A 96 -10.92 6.80 -2.93
CA LYS A 96 -11.42 6.24 -4.19
C LYS A 96 -11.13 7.23 -5.33
N PRO A 97 -11.03 6.78 -6.60
CA PRO A 97 -10.87 7.70 -7.73
C PRO A 97 -11.94 8.78 -7.79
N SER A 98 -13.18 8.41 -7.46
CA SER A 98 -14.34 9.31 -7.42
C SER A 98 -14.37 10.22 -6.19
N PHE A 99 -13.61 9.89 -5.14
CA PHE A 99 -13.61 10.64 -3.89
C PHE A 99 -12.29 10.45 -3.14
N ARG A 100 -11.40 11.45 -3.27
CA ARG A 100 -10.10 11.48 -2.60
C ARG A 100 -10.25 12.07 -1.21
N VAL A 101 -9.63 11.43 -0.22
CA VAL A 101 -9.62 11.90 1.16
C VAL A 101 -8.25 12.46 1.49
N VAL A 102 -8.11 13.78 1.37
CA VAL A 102 -6.89 14.51 1.75
C VAL A 102 -7.10 15.11 3.14
N VAL A 103 -6.12 14.90 4.02
CA VAL A 103 -6.15 15.35 5.42
C VAL A 103 -4.95 16.22 5.75
N THR A 104 -5.14 17.21 6.63
CA THR A 104 -4.01 17.97 7.20
C THR A 104 -3.21 17.10 8.17
N ARG A 105 -2.05 17.61 8.63
CA ARG A 105 -1.24 16.94 9.67
C ARG A 105 -2.05 16.74 10.95
N GLU A 106 -2.83 17.73 11.38
CA GLU A 106 -3.65 17.68 12.59
C GLU A 106 -4.77 16.64 12.46
N GLU A 107 -5.44 16.62 11.31
CA GLU A 107 -6.47 15.62 10.99
C GLU A 107 -5.88 14.20 10.91
N LEU A 108 -4.70 14.04 10.30
CA LEU A 108 -3.99 12.76 10.29
C LEU A 108 -3.64 12.31 11.71
N GLY A 109 -3.15 13.22 12.56
CA GLY A 109 -2.89 12.94 13.97
C GLY A 109 -4.14 12.46 14.71
N ARG A 110 -5.31 13.07 14.46
CA ARG A 110 -6.59 12.61 15.02
C ARG A 110 -6.92 11.18 14.58
N LEU A 111 -6.74 10.85 13.29
CA LEU A 111 -6.98 9.50 12.79
C LEU A 111 -6.07 8.47 13.45
N LEU A 112 -4.78 8.79 13.61
CA LEU A 112 -3.77 7.90 14.19
C LEU A 112 -3.99 7.61 15.68
N VAL A 113 -4.61 8.53 16.43
CA VAL A 113 -5.00 8.31 17.83
C VAL A 113 -6.40 7.71 17.99
N GLY A 114 -7.00 7.19 16.91
CA GLY A 114 -8.29 6.52 16.94
C GLY A 114 -9.52 7.46 16.86
N LYS A 115 -9.32 8.77 16.70
CA LYS A 115 -10.42 9.74 16.55
C LYS A 115 -10.82 9.89 15.08
N ARG A 116 -12.11 10.17 14.85
CA ARG A 116 -12.62 10.46 13.51
C ARG A 116 -12.11 11.82 13.01
N ALA A 117 -11.78 11.90 11.73
CA ALA A 117 -11.56 13.15 11.00
C ALA A 117 -12.19 13.04 9.61
N ARG A 118 -12.82 14.12 9.12
CA ARG A 118 -13.68 14.09 7.93
C ARG A 118 -14.72 12.96 8.05
N ASN A 119 -14.77 12.07 7.05
CA ASN A 119 -15.63 10.88 7.03
C ASN A 119 -14.83 9.57 7.24
N VAL A 120 -13.60 9.65 7.77
CA VAL A 120 -12.75 8.49 8.00
C VAL A 120 -12.66 8.24 9.50
N ALA A 121 -12.98 7.02 9.93
CA ALA A 121 -12.80 6.61 11.33
C ALA A 121 -11.31 6.64 11.71
N GLY A 122 -10.98 6.72 13.00
CA GLY A 122 -9.60 6.51 13.42
C GLY A 122 -9.11 5.08 13.18
N VAL A 123 -7.82 4.87 13.32
CA VAL A 123 -7.20 3.52 13.28
C VAL A 123 -7.51 2.76 14.56
N GLY A 124 -7.75 1.46 14.42
CA GLY A 124 -7.78 0.51 15.53
C GLY A 124 -6.40 0.02 15.95
N ILE A 125 -6.37 -0.85 16.95
CA ILE A 125 -5.14 -1.51 17.41
C ILE A 125 -4.58 -2.37 16.28
N GLY A 126 -3.30 -2.19 15.95
CA GLY A 126 -2.62 -2.94 14.90
C GLY A 126 -2.99 -2.52 13.47
N GLU A 127 -3.89 -1.54 13.30
CA GLU A 127 -4.16 -0.95 12.00
C GLU A 127 -3.17 0.17 11.68
N ILE A 128 -2.78 0.27 10.42
CA ILE A 128 -1.98 1.37 9.87
C ILE A 128 -2.75 2.11 8.78
N LEU A 129 -2.37 3.37 8.54
CA LEU A 129 -2.76 4.11 7.35
C LEU A 129 -1.57 4.23 6.41
N ILE A 130 -1.83 4.11 5.12
CA ILE A 130 -0.86 4.47 4.09
C ILE A 130 -1.32 5.78 3.46
N VAL A 131 -0.46 6.78 3.50
CA VAL A 131 -0.75 8.15 3.06
C VAL A 131 0.14 8.47 1.86
N ARG A 132 -0.46 9.03 0.82
CA ARG A 132 0.27 9.66 -0.29
C ARG A 132 0.49 11.12 0.08
N THR A 133 1.75 11.49 0.29
CA THR A 133 2.15 12.86 0.63
C THR A 133 2.65 13.54 -0.64
N GLU A 134 2.29 14.80 -0.83
CA GLU A 134 2.94 15.63 -1.84
C GLU A 134 4.35 15.98 -1.34
N GLU A 135 5.33 15.92 -2.24
CA GLU A 135 6.73 16.24 -1.92
C GLU A 135 6.87 17.76 -1.73
N ASP A 136 7.46 18.17 -0.60
CA ASP A 136 7.73 19.58 -0.33
C ASP A 136 8.74 20.10 -1.37
N GLN A 137 8.31 21.07 -2.19
CA GLN A 137 9.14 21.69 -3.23
C GLN A 137 10.46 22.27 -2.68
N ARG A 138 10.53 22.53 -1.36
CA ARG A 138 11.70 23.09 -0.68
C ARG A 138 12.92 22.16 -0.60
N GLN A 139 12.78 20.84 -0.80
CA GLN A 139 13.89 19.89 -0.63
C GLN A 139 14.62 19.49 -1.92
N GLY A 140 14.34 20.12 -3.06
CA GLY A 140 15.14 19.95 -4.29
C GLY A 140 15.14 18.52 -4.87
N ARG A 141 14.24 17.65 -4.42
CA ARG A 141 14.07 16.28 -4.93
C ARG A 141 12.95 16.26 -5.98
N LEU A 142 13.19 15.50 -7.06
CA LEU A 142 12.34 15.43 -8.24
C LEU A 142 10.94 14.89 -7.91
N ARG A 143 9.91 15.67 -8.27
CA ARG A 143 8.45 15.39 -8.24
C ARG A 143 8.08 13.91 -8.29
N GLY A 144 8.15 13.21 -7.16
CA GLY A 144 7.74 11.82 -7.02
C GLY A 144 6.52 11.67 -6.13
N GLU A 145 5.57 10.82 -6.49
CA GLU A 145 4.54 10.39 -5.55
C GLU A 145 5.20 9.63 -4.39
N ARG A 146 5.15 10.19 -3.18
CA ARG A 146 5.70 9.55 -1.99
C ARG A 146 4.58 8.90 -1.18
N PHE A 147 4.73 7.61 -0.90
CA PHE A 147 3.88 6.89 0.04
C PHE A 147 4.61 6.76 1.38
N MET A 148 3.90 7.00 2.47
CA MET A 148 4.41 6.90 3.83
C MET A 148 3.41 6.15 4.71
N GLU A 149 3.90 5.49 5.75
CA GLU A 149 3.02 5.07 6.83
C GLU A 149 2.51 6.34 7.57
N GLY A 150 1.30 6.27 8.11
CA GLY A 150 0.63 7.43 8.71
C GLY A 150 1.43 8.11 9.83
N TRP A 151 2.04 7.35 10.77
CA TRP A 151 2.92 7.94 11.78
C TRP A 151 4.22 8.48 11.21
N GLU A 152 4.78 7.85 10.17
CA GLU A 152 5.95 8.39 9.46
C GLU A 152 5.61 9.77 8.84
N ALA A 153 4.46 9.90 8.16
CA ALA A 153 4.01 11.16 7.55
C ALA A 153 3.75 12.24 8.61
N TRP A 154 3.03 11.90 9.68
CA TRP A 154 2.70 12.84 10.75
C TRP A 154 3.94 13.39 11.47
N ARG A 155 4.92 12.51 11.74
CA ARG A 155 6.22 12.90 12.34
C ARG A 155 7.04 13.79 11.43
N ALA A 156 6.94 13.58 10.11
CA ALA A 156 7.57 14.45 9.11
C ALA A 156 6.89 15.83 8.97
N GLY A 157 5.84 16.10 9.75
CA GLY A 157 5.09 17.35 9.65
C GLY A 157 4.11 17.40 8.49
N LEU A 158 3.82 16.25 7.86
CA LEU A 158 3.05 16.18 6.62
C LEU A 158 1.61 15.69 6.89
N GLY A 159 0.67 16.24 6.12
CA GLY A 159 -0.62 15.62 5.83
C GLY A 159 -0.55 14.84 4.51
N GLY A 160 -1.70 14.56 3.91
CA GLY A 160 -1.75 13.97 2.57
C GLY A 160 -3.04 13.21 2.30
N GLU A 161 -3.07 12.53 1.16
CA GLU A 161 -4.19 11.68 0.77
C GLU A 161 -4.11 10.33 1.47
N VAL A 162 -5.14 9.98 2.24
CA VAL A 162 -5.23 8.67 2.91
C VAL A 162 -5.61 7.62 1.87
N ILE A 163 -4.65 6.81 1.43
CA ILE A 163 -4.84 5.86 0.34
C ILE A 163 -5.60 4.64 0.83
N CYS A 164 -5.08 3.95 1.84
CA CYS A 164 -5.70 2.76 2.38
C CYS A 164 -5.43 2.58 3.87
N ARG A 165 -6.28 1.75 4.47
CA ARG A 165 -6.16 1.25 5.84
C ARG A 165 -5.85 -0.23 5.79
N VAL A 166 -4.91 -0.67 6.62
CA VAL A 166 -4.46 -2.07 6.64
C VAL A 166 -4.38 -2.57 8.08
N GLY A 167 -4.80 -3.80 8.33
CA GLY A 167 -4.71 -4.51 9.62
C GLY A 167 -5.11 -5.98 9.50
#